data_AF-A0A7L2S8G6-F1
#
_entry.id   AF-A0A7L2S8G6-F1
#
_cell.length_a   1.000
_cell.length_b   1.000
_cell.length_c   1.000
_cell.angle_alpha   90.00
_cell.angle_beta   90.00
_cell.angle_gamma   90.00
#
_symmetry.space_group_name_H-M   'P 1'
#
loop_
_entity.id
_entity.type
_entity.pdbx_description
1 polymer ?
#
loop_
_entity_poly.entity_id
_entity_poly.type
_entity_poly.pdbx_seq_one_letter_code
_entity_poly.pdbx_strand_id
1 'polypeptide(L)' 'GNGRSASSRKYSCVTLSPRQLNTRNLVSYEKQQVPADAIMFITAKGIRICVRANQPWVQTAISRIDGRRAAKRK' A
#
# COMPACT_ATOMS: atom_id res chain seq x y z
N GLY A 1 -3.56 0.51 -38.10
CA GLY A 1 -2.91 0.44 -36.77
C GLY A 1 -3.99 0.43 -35.71
N ASN A 2 -3.87 -0.43 -34.70
CA ASN A 2 -4.65 -0.32 -33.46
C ASN A 2 -3.96 -1.14 -32.37
N GLY A 3 -2.93 -0.54 -31.76
CA GLY A 3 -2.36 -1.02 -30.52
C GLY A 3 -3.40 -0.77 -29.42
N ARG A 4 -4.15 -1.81 -29.06
CA ARG A 4 -5.02 -1.80 -27.89
C ARG A 4 -4.11 -1.80 -26.66
N SER A 5 -3.54 -0.64 -26.35
CA SER A 5 -2.75 -0.44 -25.14
C SER A 5 -3.70 -0.72 -23.97
N ALA A 6 -3.61 -1.93 -23.44
CA ALA A 6 -4.05 -2.23 -22.10
C ALA A 6 -3.23 -1.30 -21.20
N SER A 7 -3.76 -0.10 -21.01
CA SER A 7 -3.28 0.85 -20.03
C SER A 7 -3.55 0.16 -18.71
N SER A 8 -2.58 -0.64 -18.27
CA SER A 8 -2.45 -1.09 -16.90
C SER A 8 -2.62 0.17 -16.10
N ARG A 9 -3.81 0.40 -15.54
CA ARG A 9 -4.09 1.55 -14.68
C ARG A 9 -3.09 1.43 -13.55
N LYS A 10 -1.94 2.08 -13.70
CA LYS A 10 -0.94 2.21 -12.66
C LYS A 10 -1.69 2.98 -11.60
N TYR A 11 -2.08 2.27 -10.54
CA TYR A 11 -2.79 2.87 -9.42
C TYR A 11 -1.80 3.79 -8.74
N SER A 12 -1.79 5.04 -9.17
CA SER A 12 -0.95 6.09 -8.63
C SER A 12 -1.60 6.64 -7.37
N CYS A 13 -0.83 6.79 -6.30
CA CYS A 13 -1.29 7.44 -5.07
C CYS A 13 -1.42 8.95 -5.26
N VAL A 14 -2.44 9.39 -6.00
CA VAL A 14 -2.73 10.81 -6.24
C VAL A 14 -3.33 11.49 -5.00
N THR A 15 -4.11 10.73 -4.22
CA THR A 15 -4.72 11.19 -2.97
C THR A 15 -4.15 10.40 -1.80
N LEU A 16 -3.53 11.11 -0.86
CA LEU A 16 -2.94 10.51 0.34
C LEU A 16 -3.89 10.72 1.51
N SER A 17 -4.31 9.62 2.13
CA SER A 17 -5.13 9.71 3.34
C SER A 17 -4.27 10.18 4.52
N PRO A 18 -4.63 11.29 5.20
CA PRO A 18 -3.97 11.71 6.43
C PRO A 18 -4.39 10.83 7.62
N ARG A 19 -5.46 10.05 7.46
CA ARG A 19 -6.09 9.32 8.56
C ARG A 19 -5.29 8.07 8.92
N GLN A 20 -5.02 7.88 10.21
CA GLN A 20 -4.40 6.66 10.71
C GLN A 20 -5.36 5.49 10.49
N LEU A 21 -4.94 4.54 9.67
CA LEU A 21 -5.70 3.32 9.41
C LEU A 21 -5.48 2.32 10.55
N ASN A 22 -6.50 1.51 10.83
CA ASN A 22 -6.36 0.44 11.79
C ASN A 22 -5.43 -0.65 11.23
N THR A 23 -4.20 -0.72 11.74
CA THR A 23 -3.13 -1.60 11.23
C THR A 23 -3.46 -3.09 11.34
N ARG A 24 -4.44 -3.46 12.19
CA ARG A 24 -4.89 -4.85 12.34
C ARG A 24 -5.42 -5.45 11.03
N ASN A 25 -6.12 -4.64 10.22
CA ASN A 25 -6.83 -5.09 9.01
C ASN A 25 -5.96 -5.02 7.75
N LEU A 26 -4.73 -4.55 7.87
CA LEU A 26 -3.77 -4.47 6.78
C LEU A 26 -3.09 -5.83 6.61
N VAL A 27 -3.18 -6.38 5.40
CA VAL A 27 -2.64 -7.71 5.08
C VAL A 27 -1.39 -7.62 4.20
N SER A 28 -1.30 -6.55 3.41
CA SER A 28 -0.19 -6.34 2.49
C SER A 28 0.02 -4.85 2.29
N TYR A 29 1.19 -4.49 1.79
CA TYR A 29 1.51 -3.13 1.39
C TYR A 29 2.34 -3.15 0.12
N GLU A 30 2.28 -2.06 -0.62
CA GLU A 30 3.04 -1.82 -1.84
C GLU A 30 3.65 -0.43 -1.80
N LYS A 31 4.92 -0.32 -2.18
CA LYS A 31 5.64 0.96 -2.20
C LYS A 31 5.34 1.66 -3.53
N GLN A 32 4.78 2.86 -3.46
CA GLN A 32 4.50 3.72 -4.60
C GLN A 32 5.49 4.88 -4.57
N GLN A 33 6.39 4.94 -5.55
CA GLN A 33 7.38 6.02 -5.69
C GLN A 33 6.94 7.09 -6.71
N VAL A 34 5.85 6.85 -7.45
CA VAL A 34 5.34 7.75 -8.49
C VAL A 34 3.82 7.90 -8.33
N PRO A 35 3.27 9.12 -8.25
CA PRO A 35 3.91 10.43 -8.41
C PRO A 35 4.59 11.00 -7.13
N ALA A 36 4.47 10.34 -5.99
CA ALA A 36 5.07 10.76 -4.72
C ALA A 36 5.36 9.54 -3.84
N ASP A 37 6.31 9.67 -2.89
CA ASP A 37 6.64 8.62 -1.93
C ASP A 37 5.46 8.29 -1.00
N ALA A 38 4.77 7.22 -1.35
CA ALA A 38 3.57 6.76 -0.71
C ALA A 38 3.62 5.25 -0.49
N ILE A 39 2.91 4.80 0.54
CA ILE A 39 2.68 3.39 0.81
C ILE A 39 1.22 3.12 0.51
N MET A 40 0.97 2.17 -0.39
CA MET A 40 -0.36 1.68 -0.66
C MET A 40 -0.61 0.46 0.21
N PHE A 41 -1.45 0.62 1.21
CA PHE A 41 -1.90 -0.49 2.04
C PHE A 41 -3.05 -1.23 1.38
N ILE A 42 -2.99 -2.56 1.46
CA ILE A 42 -4.02 -3.47 0.99
C ILE A 42 -4.65 -4.10 2.22
N THR A 43 -5.95 -3.88 2.38
CA THR A 43 -6.74 -4.49 3.46
C THR A 43 -7.16 -5.92 3.09
N ALA A 44 -7.58 -6.71 4.08
CA ALA A 44 -8.14 -8.05 3.84
C ALA A 44 -9.35 -8.04 2.89
N LYS A 45 -10.05 -6.90 2.79
CA LYS A 45 -11.19 -6.70 1.88
C LYS A 45 -10.78 -6.37 0.44
N GLY A 46 -9.48 -6.35 0.13
CA GLY A 46 -8.97 -5.94 -1.18
C GLY A 46 -8.97 -4.42 -1.42
N ILE A 47 -9.37 -3.62 -0.43
CA ILE A 47 -9.36 -2.15 -0.52
C ILE A 47 -7.92 -1.66 -0.46
N ARG A 48 -7.56 -0.80 -1.42
CA ARG A 48 -6.26 -0.17 -1.55
C ARG A 48 -6.31 1.25 -1.02
N ILE A 49 -5.44 1.60 -0.09
CA ILE A 49 -5.42 2.90 0.56
C ILE A 49 -4.01 3.48 0.51
N CYS A 50 -3.89 4.65 -0.11
CA CYS A 50 -2.64 5.36 -0.23
C CYS A 50 -2.39 6.26 0.98
N VAL A 51 -1.20 6.17 1.56
CA VAL A 51 -0.76 7.00 2.69
C VAL A 51 0.68 7.48 2.51
N ARG A 52 1.04 8.57 3.17
CA ARG A 52 2.41 9.11 3.15
C ARG A 52 3.37 8.16 3.84
N ALA A 53 4.50 7.83 3.19
CA ALA A 53 5.54 6.98 3.77
C ALA A 53 6.19 7.57 5.05
N ASN A 54 6.15 8.90 5.19
CA ASN A 54 6.76 9.66 6.28
C ASN A 54 5.95 9.65 7.60
N GLN A 55 4.85 8.91 7.70
CA GLN A 55 4.09 8.84 8.96
C GLN A 55 4.63 7.73 9.87
N PRO A 56 4.80 7.96 11.19
CA PRO A 56 5.38 6.97 12.10
C PRO A 56 4.54 5.68 12.18
N TRP A 57 3.21 5.79 12.16
CA TRP A 57 2.32 4.62 12.18
C TRP A 57 2.44 3.75 10.91
N VAL A 58 2.87 4.33 9.78
CA VAL A 58 3.06 3.60 8.51
C VAL A 58 4.25 2.64 8.64
N GLN A 59 5.34 3.07 9.27
CA GLN A 59 6.48 2.20 9.57
C GLN A 59 6.07 1.07 10.52
N THR A 60 5.28 1.37 11.55
CA THR A 60 4.73 0.34 12.45
C THR A 60 3.85 -0.67 11.70
N ALA A 61 3.02 -0.20 10.77
CA ALA A 61 2.16 -1.05 9.95
C ALA A 61 2.97 -1.97 9.03
N ILE A 62 3.98 -1.43 8.34
CA ILE A 62 4.92 -2.19 7.51
C ILE A 62 5.59 -3.29 8.32
N SER A 63 6.18 -2.91 9.46
CA SER A 63 6.89 -3.85 10.35
C SER A 63 5.97 -4.99 10.81
N ARG A 64 4.72 -4.70 11.15
CA ARG A 64 3.72 -5.74 11.50
C ARG A 64 3.40 -6.68 10.33
N ILE A 65 3.25 -6.15 9.12
CA ILE A 65 2.98 -6.96 7.93
C ILE A 65 4.18 -7.86 7.62
N ASP A 66 5.39 -7.31 7.69
CA ASP A 66 6.62 -8.08 7.44
C ASP A 66 6.84 -9.15 8.51
N GLY A 67 6.56 -8.86 9.78
CA GLY A 67 6.58 -9.86 10.86
C GLY A 67 5.60 -11.02 10.61
N ARG A 68 4.38 -10.72 10.14
CA ARG A 68 3.40 -11.75 9.75
C ARG A 68 3.87 -12.58 8.55
N ARG A 69 4.49 -11.95 7.56
CA ARG A 69 5.06 -12.64 6.38
C ARG A 69 6.22 -13.55 6.76
N ALA A 70 7.09 -13.12 7.66
CA ALA A 70 8.19 -13.92 8.18
C ALA A 70 7.67 -15.14 8.97
N ALA A 71 6.68 -14.95 9.83
CA ALA A 71 6.07 -16.04 10.59
C ALA A 71 5.39 -17.10 9.70
N LYS A 72 4.79 -16.70 8.57
CA LYS A 72 4.20 -17.64 7.58
C LYS A 72 5.21 -18.44 6.77
N ARG A 73 6.48 -18.03 6.75
CA ARG A 73 7.56 -18.72 6.01
C ARG A 73 8.28 -19.78 6.86
N LYS A 74 7.90 -19.93 8.11
CA LYS A 74 8.38 -20.97 9.03
C LYS A 74 7.32 -22.06 9.15
#